data_AF-A0A9Q5NEH9-F1
#
_entry.id   AF-A0A9Q5NEH9-F1
#
_cell.length_a   1.000
_cell.length_b   1.000
_cell.length_c   1.000
_cell.angle_alpha   90.00
_cell.angle_beta   90.00
_cell.angle_gamma   90.00
#
_symmetry.space_group_name_H-M   'P 1'
#
loop_
_entity.id
_entity.type
_entity.pdbx_description
1 polymer ?
#
loop_
_entity_poly.entity_id
_entity_poly.type
_entity_poly.pdbx_seq_one_letter_code
_entity_poly.pdbx_strand_id
1 'polypeptide(L)'
;MSLTEQTAEDAQRAARTINRILNQPKLAGSAQQRTDKQIEEGIKKLRRVILVEGIPHSVDPTLRPRVWKILLGVNNISADKYLRYVRRGPCEFKEKIRNDTFRTLATDRGFKERVREDMLVRLLDAFVWRNHERQERAEAQRIHPPPLTFTYVQGMNVLAAPFLYTMPSELDAFFCFARFIEHSCPLYVQQTLEDQVLQLWDFLLAFGVHLNVLCVIAQLLLIRDELMATPRPMKLLRTLPPLEAQPVIGIAVTLVRDIPADLYDELVRHPFEVR
;
A
#
# COMPACT_ATOMS: atom_id res chain seq x y z
N MET A 1 15.88 27.30 -23.25
CA MET A 1 16.03 25.92 -22.76
C MET A 1 14.98 25.06 -23.43
N SER A 2 15.36 23.90 -23.94
CA SER A 2 14.39 22.96 -24.50
C SER A 2 13.58 22.31 -23.36
N LEU A 3 12.38 21.81 -23.66
CA LEU A 3 11.54 21.08 -22.70
C LEU A 3 12.24 19.86 -22.08
N THR A 4 13.21 19.26 -22.79
CA THR A 4 13.99 18.10 -22.31
C THR A 4 15.11 18.50 -21.36
N GLU A 5 15.71 19.68 -21.52
CA GLU A 5 16.70 20.21 -20.58
C GLU A 5 16.04 20.62 -19.26
N GLN A 6 14.86 21.23 -19.35
CA GLN A 6 14.07 21.64 -18.18
C GLN A 6 13.70 20.44 -17.28
N THR A 7 13.24 19.34 -17.88
CA THR A 7 12.85 18.12 -17.13
C THR A 7 14.04 17.41 -16.48
N ALA A 8 15.21 17.42 -17.12
CA ALA A 8 16.44 16.87 -16.55
C ALA A 8 16.91 17.68 -15.33
N GLU A 9 16.88 19.02 -15.41
CA GLU A 9 17.24 19.89 -14.28
C GLU A 9 16.28 19.73 -13.10
N ASP A 10 14.99 19.59 -13.37
CA ASP A 10 13.97 19.35 -12.35
C ASP A 10 14.20 18.01 -11.65
N ALA A 11 14.50 16.94 -12.38
CA ALA A 11 14.86 15.65 -11.80
C ALA A 11 16.12 15.74 -10.92
N GLN A 12 17.12 16.51 -11.32
CA GLN A 12 18.34 16.76 -10.54
C GLN A 12 18.04 17.55 -9.25
N ARG A 13 17.10 18.51 -9.31
CA ARG A 13 16.64 19.30 -8.16
C ARG A 13 15.85 18.44 -7.18
N ALA A 14 14.95 17.59 -7.68
CA ALA A 14 14.20 16.61 -6.92
C ALA A 14 15.15 15.68 -6.15
N ALA A 15 16.14 15.11 -6.84
CA ALA A 15 17.10 14.17 -6.27
C ALA A 15 17.90 14.80 -5.12
N ARG A 16 18.38 16.04 -5.32
CA ARG A 16 19.08 16.81 -4.29
C ARG A 16 18.20 17.11 -3.09
N THR A 17 16.93 17.46 -3.32
CA THR A 17 15.98 17.77 -2.24
C THR A 17 15.65 16.52 -1.42
N ILE A 18 15.35 15.40 -2.08
CA ILE A 18 15.10 14.12 -1.41
C ILE A 18 16.35 13.72 -0.62
N ASN A 19 17.53 13.69 -1.24
CA ASN A 19 18.76 13.34 -0.53
C ASN A 19 19.04 14.25 0.68
N ARG A 20 18.70 15.54 0.62
CA ARG A 20 18.82 16.43 1.79
C ARG A 20 17.88 16.04 2.92
N ILE A 21 16.63 15.68 2.63
CA ILE A 21 15.66 15.20 3.64
C ILE A 21 16.16 13.88 4.27
N LEU A 22 16.68 12.98 3.42
CA LEU A 22 17.20 11.68 3.83
C LEU A 22 18.49 11.79 4.66
N ASN A 23 19.39 12.69 4.28
CA ASN A 23 20.75 12.81 4.83
C ASN A 23 20.90 13.91 5.90
N GLN A 24 19.84 14.66 6.25
CA GLN A 24 19.87 15.64 7.34
C GLN A 24 20.42 15.00 8.64
N PRO A 25 21.38 15.66 9.33
CA PRO A 25 22.60 15.02 9.80
C PRO A 25 22.42 14.11 11.02
N LYS A 26 23.07 12.94 10.97
CA LYS A 26 23.67 12.23 12.13
C LYS A 26 25.12 12.72 12.41
N LEU A 27 25.50 13.87 11.86
CA LEU A 27 26.89 14.33 11.69
C LEU A 27 27.16 15.73 12.26
N ALA A 28 26.39 16.17 13.25
CA ALA A 28 26.87 17.16 14.21
C ALA A 28 27.09 16.39 15.51
N GLY A 29 28.27 16.54 16.12
CA GLY A 29 28.61 15.89 17.39
C GLY A 29 27.49 16.09 18.43
N SER A 30 27.18 15.02 19.14
CA SER A 30 26.03 14.81 20.03
C SER A 30 24.77 14.24 19.34
N ALA A 31 24.36 13.10 19.86
CA ALA A 31 23.23 12.31 19.44
C ALA A 31 21.89 12.98 19.78
N GLN A 32 21.54 14.10 19.14
CA GLN A 32 20.17 14.57 19.16
C GLN A 32 19.35 13.68 18.20
N GLN A 33 18.58 12.74 18.75
CA GLN A 33 17.55 12.04 17.98
C GLN A 33 16.59 13.08 17.38
N ARG A 34 16.22 12.90 16.11
CA ARG A 34 15.21 13.77 15.47
C ARG A 34 13.94 13.75 16.31
N THR A 35 13.35 14.91 16.56
CA THR A 35 12.06 14.97 17.25
C THR A 35 10.95 14.45 16.33
N ASP A 36 9.85 13.95 16.89
CA ASP A 36 8.71 13.47 16.10
C ASP A 36 8.18 14.54 15.13
N LYS A 37 8.18 15.80 15.57
CA LYS A 37 7.79 16.94 14.74
C LYS A 37 8.71 17.12 13.52
N GLN A 38 10.02 16.97 13.69
CA GLN A 38 10.98 17.05 12.57
C GLN A 38 10.80 15.89 11.59
N ILE A 39 10.47 14.70 12.10
CA ILE A 39 10.19 13.51 11.26
C ILE A 39 8.92 13.75 10.44
N GLU A 40 7.85 14.25 11.06
CA GLU A 40 6.58 14.54 10.39
C GLU A 40 6.74 15.62 9.31
N GLU A 41 7.44 16.71 9.62
CA GLU A 41 7.75 17.77 8.65
C GLU A 41 8.58 17.24 7.47
N GLY A 42 9.57 16.38 7.75
CA GLY A 42 10.38 15.71 6.75
C GLY A 42 9.54 14.83 5.82
N ILE A 43 8.61 14.04 6.37
CA ILE A 43 7.68 13.19 5.61
C ILE A 43 6.73 14.06 4.77
N LYS A 44 6.19 15.15 5.33
CA LYS A 44 5.29 16.07 4.60
C LYS A 44 6.01 16.70 3.40
N LYS A 45 7.26 17.13 3.60
CA LYS A 45 8.09 17.69 2.52
C LYS A 45 8.43 16.64 1.46
N LEU A 46 8.75 15.41 1.89
CA LEU A 46 9.01 14.29 0.99
C LEU A 46 7.79 13.96 0.12
N ARG A 47 6.59 13.87 0.72
CA ARG A 47 5.33 13.65 0.00
C ARG A 47 5.06 14.74 -1.03
N ARG A 48 5.31 16.01 -0.69
CA ARG A 48 5.15 17.13 -1.63
C ARG A 48 6.08 17.01 -2.83
N VAL A 49 7.36 16.68 -2.63
CA VAL A 49 8.32 16.51 -3.74
C VAL A 49 7.89 15.36 -4.64
N ILE A 50 7.49 14.22 -4.06
CA ILE A 50 6.99 13.07 -4.84
C ILE A 50 5.76 13.45 -5.67
N LEU A 51 4.83 14.22 -5.10
CA LEU A 51 3.60 14.64 -5.78
C LEU A 51 3.87 15.57 -6.97
N VAL A 52 4.82 16.50 -6.84
CA VAL A 52 5.09 17.53 -7.86
C VAL A 52 6.12 17.09 -8.89
N GLU A 53 7.19 16.41 -8.46
CA GLU A 53 8.37 16.12 -9.27
C GLU A 53 8.60 14.61 -9.48
N GLY A 54 7.85 13.75 -8.76
CA GLY A 54 8.08 12.30 -8.77
C GLY A 54 9.35 11.88 -8.03
N ILE A 55 9.72 10.60 -8.16
CA ILE A 55 11.01 10.08 -7.67
C ILE A 55 11.97 9.95 -8.86
N PRO A 56 13.07 10.72 -8.90
CA PRO A 56 13.96 10.80 -10.06
C PRO A 56 14.89 9.57 -10.14
N HIS A 57 14.34 8.46 -10.62
CA HIS A 57 15.04 7.19 -10.71
C HIS A 57 16.20 7.18 -11.72
N SER A 58 16.12 8.02 -12.77
CA SER A 58 17.19 8.18 -13.77
C SER A 58 18.44 8.86 -13.20
N VAL A 59 18.29 9.72 -12.18
CA VAL A 59 19.39 10.44 -11.53
C VAL A 59 20.04 9.60 -10.45
N ASP A 60 19.23 8.97 -9.59
CA ASP A 60 19.70 8.09 -8.53
C ASP A 60 18.71 6.93 -8.35
N PRO A 61 19.03 5.75 -8.91
CA PRO A 61 18.17 4.57 -8.81
C PRO A 61 17.88 4.12 -7.37
N THR A 62 18.73 4.49 -6.41
CA THR A 62 18.61 4.11 -5.00
C THR A 62 17.56 4.92 -4.24
N LEU A 63 17.10 6.05 -4.78
CA LEU A 63 16.11 6.90 -4.12
C LEU A 63 14.77 6.19 -3.92
N ARG A 64 14.28 5.51 -4.96
CA ARG A 64 12.97 4.82 -4.89
C ARG A 64 12.90 3.80 -3.75
N PRO A 65 13.83 2.82 -3.61
CA PRO A 65 13.77 1.87 -2.50
C PRO A 65 13.95 2.54 -1.14
N ARG A 66 14.80 3.57 -1.01
CA ARG A 66 14.98 4.32 0.24
C ARG A 66 13.69 5.05 0.66
N VAL A 67 13.05 5.73 -0.29
CA VAL A 67 11.80 6.47 -0.07
C VAL A 67 10.67 5.52 0.31
N TRP A 68 10.50 4.40 -0.41
CA TRP A 68 9.46 3.42 -0.12
C TRP A 68 9.60 2.83 1.30
N LYS A 69 10.83 2.46 1.70
CA LYS A 69 11.08 1.98 3.07
C LYS A 69 10.66 3.00 4.13
N ILE A 70 10.94 4.28 3.92
CA ILE A 70 10.56 5.35 4.85
C ILE A 70 9.04 5.53 4.88
N LEU A 71 8.38 5.56 3.72
CA LEU A 71 6.92 5.74 3.66
C LEU A 71 6.16 4.57 4.30
N LEU A 72 6.70 3.35 4.20
CA LEU A 72 6.15 2.15 4.86
C LEU A 72 6.53 2.07 6.35
N GLY A 73 7.48 2.90 6.81
CA GLY A 73 8.02 2.85 8.17
C GLY A 73 8.78 1.56 8.46
N VAL A 74 9.48 1.01 7.46
CA VAL A 74 10.33 -0.17 7.60
C VAL A 74 11.69 0.27 8.14
N ASN A 75 11.81 0.23 9.47
CA ASN A 75 13.00 0.73 10.17
C ASN A 75 13.89 -0.41 10.71
N ASN A 76 13.37 -1.64 10.71
CA ASN A 76 14.06 -2.81 11.22
C ASN A 76 13.89 -3.99 10.26
N ILE A 77 15.01 -4.60 9.90
CA ILE A 77 15.10 -5.72 8.97
C ILE A 77 15.95 -6.78 9.65
N SER A 78 15.43 -8.01 9.73
CA SER A 78 16.12 -9.14 10.36
C SER A 78 16.25 -10.28 9.37
N ALA A 79 17.50 -10.54 8.94
CA ALA A 79 17.84 -11.67 8.10
C ALA A 79 17.45 -13.00 8.77
N ASP A 80 17.75 -13.17 10.05
CA ASP A 80 17.41 -14.39 10.81
C ASP A 80 15.91 -14.66 10.83
N LYS A 81 15.08 -13.62 10.98
CA LYS A 81 13.63 -13.79 10.94
C LYS A 81 13.17 -14.26 9.55
N TYR A 82 13.64 -13.62 8.48
CA TYR A 82 13.26 -13.99 7.13
C TYR A 82 13.74 -15.42 6.77
N LEU A 83 15.00 -15.74 7.07
CA LEU A 83 15.57 -17.06 6.81
C LEU A 83 14.86 -18.16 7.58
N ARG A 84 14.37 -17.90 8.81
CA ARG A 84 13.54 -18.87 9.54
C ARG A 84 12.24 -19.21 8.80
N TYR A 85 11.58 -18.23 8.18
CA TYR A 85 10.39 -18.51 7.38
C TYR A 85 10.73 -19.27 6.09
N VAL A 86 11.79 -18.87 5.38
CA VAL A 86 12.23 -19.57 4.15
C VAL A 86 12.59 -21.02 4.45
N ARG A 87 13.25 -21.30 5.59
CA ARG A 87 13.60 -22.67 6.02
C ARG A 87 12.40 -23.56 6.34
N ARG A 88 11.21 -23.00 6.60
CA ARG A 88 9.99 -23.81 6.75
C ARG A 88 9.54 -24.44 5.43
N GLY A 89 10.03 -23.93 4.30
CA GLY A 89 9.72 -24.47 2.98
C GLY A 89 8.35 -24.04 2.47
N PRO A 90 7.80 -24.75 1.46
CA PRO A 90 6.53 -24.40 0.84
C PRO A 90 5.36 -24.39 1.83
N CYS A 91 4.51 -23.38 1.76
CA CYS A 91 3.29 -23.31 2.58
C CYS A 91 2.15 -24.16 1.99
N GLU A 92 1.00 -24.20 2.69
CA GLU A 92 -0.19 -24.93 2.25
C GLU A 92 -0.75 -24.43 0.89
N PHE A 93 -0.42 -23.19 0.49
CA PHE A 93 -0.87 -22.59 -0.76
C PHE A 93 0.14 -22.71 -1.92
N LYS A 94 1.19 -23.52 -1.77
CA LYS A 94 2.31 -23.62 -2.75
C LYS A 94 1.87 -23.80 -4.21
N GLU A 95 0.83 -24.60 -4.47
CA GLU A 95 0.37 -24.87 -5.83
C GLU A 95 -0.32 -23.63 -6.42
N LYS A 96 -1.12 -22.91 -5.62
CA LYS A 96 -1.73 -21.63 -6.03
C LYS A 96 -0.65 -20.58 -6.29
N ILE A 97 0.32 -20.47 -5.39
CA ILE A 97 1.45 -19.54 -5.53
C ILE A 97 2.22 -19.83 -6.83
N ARG A 98 2.57 -21.10 -7.11
CA ARG A 98 3.27 -21.47 -8.35
C ARG A 98 2.47 -21.13 -9.60
N ASN A 99 1.18 -21.47 -9.61
CA ASN A 99 0.30 -21.19 -10.75
C ASN A 99 0.18 -19.69 -11.06
N ASP A 100 0.25 -18.83 -10.05
CA ASP A 100 0.17 -17.38 -10.22
C ASP A 100 1.54 -16.79 -10.58
N THR A 101 2.59 -17.22 -9.88
CA THR A 101 3.95 -16.70 -10.07
C THR A 101 4.51 -17.01 -11.46
N PHE A 102 4.25 -18.20 -12.01
CA PHE A 102 4.64 -18.58 -13.38
C PHE A 102 4.15 -17.60 -14.44
N ARG A 103 2.95 -17.01 -14.25
CA ARG A 103 2.31 -16.09 -15.20
C ARG A 103 2.58 -14.61 -14.87
N THR A 104 3.23 -14.32 -13.75
CA THR A 104 3.40 -12.94 -13.26
C THR A 104 4.36 -12.16 -14.15
N LEU A 105 3.84 -11.12 -14.80
CA LEU A 105 4.62 -10.24 -15.70
C LEU A 105 5.44 -11.05 -16.72
N ALA A 106 4.86 -12.15 -17.22
CA ALA A 106 5.59 -13.13 -18.02
C ALA A 106 6.16 -12.57 -19.34
N THR A 107 5.61 -11.47 -19.84
CA THR A 107 6.02 -10.79 -21.07
C THR A 107 7.00 -9.62 -20.82
N ASP A 108 7.19 -9.18 -19.58
CA ASP A 108 8.08 -8.07 -19.23
C ASP A 108 9.52 -8.59 -19.06
N ARG A 109 10.36 -8.27 -20.05
CA ARG A 109 11.78 -8.68 -20.05
C ARG A 109 12.58 -8.01 -18.94
N GLY A 110 12.37 -6.70 -18.73
CA GLY A 110 13.10 -5.96 -17.70
C GLY A 110 12.78 -6.47 -16.30
N PHE A 111 11.52 -6.86 -16.07
CA PHE A 111 11.12 -7.53 -14.84
C PHE A 111 11.84 -8.87 -14.65
N LYS A 112 11.81 -9.75 -15.66
CA LYS A 112 12.41 -11.09 -15.58
C LYS A 112 13.93 -11.09 -15.37
N GLU A 113 14.63 -10.06 -15.86
CA GLU A 113 16.07 -9.88 -15.60
C GLU A 113 16.38 -9.64 -14.12
N ARG A 114 15.45 -9.05 -13.36
CA ARG A 114 15.64 -8.69 -11.96
C ARG A 114 14.92 -9.62 -10.98
N VAL A 115 13.77 -10.15 -11.37
CA VAL A 115 12.89 -10.93 -10.50
C VAL A 115 12.68 -12.30 -11.10
N ARG A 116 13.28 -13.30 -10.45
CA ARG A 116 13.09 -14.70 -10.78
C ARG A 116 11.81 -15.23 -10.10
N GLU A 117 11.17 -16.21 -10.71
CA GLU A 117 9.96 -16.84 -10.17
C GLU A 117 10.19 -17.39 -8.75
N ASP A 118 11.35 -18.00 -8.50
CA ASP A 118 11.71 -18.55 -7.19
C ASP A 118 11.77 -17.48 -6.08
N MET A 119 12.06 -16.22 -6.42
CA MET A 119 12.02 -15.09 -5.47
C MET A 119 10.58 -14.74 -5.08
N LEU A 120 9.65 -14.74 -6.05
CA LEU A 120 8.23 -14.52 -5.78
C LEU A 120 7.68 -15.64 -4.90
N VAL A 121 7.97 -16.90 -5.24
CA VAL A 121 7.53 -18.07 -4.49
C VAL A 121 8.04 -18.00 -3.04
N ARG A 122 9.35 -17.79 -2.84
CA ARG A 122 9.95 -17.69 -1.49
C ARG A 122 9.37 -16.54 -0.67
N LEU A 123 9.18 -15.38 -1.28
CA LEU A 123 8.63 -14.21 -0.58
C LEU A 123 7.19 -14.47 -0.12
N LEU A 124 6.35 -15.04 -0.99
CA LEU A 124 4.95 -15.33 -0.69
C LEU A 124 4.81 -16.47 0.34
N ASP A 125 5.57 -17.56 0.20
CA ASP A 125 5.64 -18.63 1.19
C ASP A 125 6.06 -18.08 2.56
N ALA A 126 7.14 -17.28 2.60
CA ALA A 126 7.62 -16.67 3.83
C ALA A 126 6.59 -15.72 4.47
N PHE A 127 5.77 -15.05 3.65
CA PHE A 127 4.71 -14.16 4.14
C PHE A 127 3.59 -14.95 4.83
N VAL A 128 3.17 -16.09 4.26
CA VAL A 128 2.20 -16.99 4.90
C VAL A 128 2.73 -17.48 6.25
N TRP A 129 3.98 -17.93 6.31
CA TRP A 129 4.60 -18.36 7.58
C TRP A 129 4.70 -17.25 8.62
N ARG A 130 4.97 -16.02 8.19
CA ARG A 130 4.97 -14.86 9.07
C ARG A 130 3.58 -14.59 9.64
N ASN A 131 2.53 -14.74 8.84
CA ASN A 131 1.17 -14.60 9.33
C ASN A 131 0.86 -15.67 10.39
N HIS A 132 1.24 -16.93 10.18
CA HIS A 132 1.05 -18.00 11.17
C HIS A 132 1.76 -17.66 12.49
N GLU A 133 3.03 -17.24 12.43
CA GLU A 133 3.76 -16.83 13.65
C GLU A 133 3.09 -15.65 14.37
N ARG A 134 2.51 -14.69 13.62
CA ARG A 134 1.78 -13.56 14.22
C ARG A 134 0.51 -14.03 14.94
N GLN A 135 -0.23 -14.96 14.35
CA GLN A 135 -1.44 -15.54 14.96
C GLN A 135 -1.11 -16.34 16.21
N GLU A 136 -0.15 -17.27 16.12
CA GLU A 136 0.34 -18.07 17.26
C GLU A 136 0.78 -17.19 18.43
N ARG A 137 1.51 -16.09 18.15
CA ARG A 137 1.94 -15.14 19.18
C ARG A 137 0.77 -14.38 19.79
N ALA A 138 -0.20 -13.94 18.99
CA ALA A 138 -1.37 -13.23 19.47
C ALA A 138 -2.22 -14.11 20.39
N GLU A 139 -2.37 -15.39 20.04
CA GLU A 139 -3.04 -16.39 20.86
C GLU A 139 -2.28 -16.64 22.17
N ALA A 140 -0.97 -16.90 22.10
CA ALA A 140 -0.13 -17.11 23.28
C ALA A 140 -0.14 -15.90 24.24
N GLN A 141 -0.29 -14.69 23.70
CA GLN A 141 -0.35 -13.44 24.47
C GLN A 141 -1.78 -12.97 24.78
N ARG A 142 -2.82 -13.72 24.36
CA ARG A 142 -4.24 -13.38 24.51
C ARG A 142 -4.57 -11.95 24.05
N ILE A 143 -4.04 -11.56 22.89
CA ILE A 143 -4.30 -10.23 22.30
C ILE A 143 -5.73 -10.18 21.75
N HIS A 144 -6.51 -9.19 22.21
CA HIS A 144 -7.87 -8.94 21.73
C HIS A 144 -8.05 -7.50 21.22
N PRO A 145 -8.65 -7.29 20.02
CA PRO A 145 -8.99 -8.33 19.03
C PRO A 145 -7.72 -8.98 18.43
N PRO A 146 -7.81 -10.24 17.95
CA PRO A 146 -6.69 -10.88 17.29
C PRO A 146 -6.28 -10.10 16.02
N PRO A 147 -5.00 -10.20 15.60
CA PRO A 147 -4.58 -9.63 14.33
C PRO A 147 -5.35 -10.27 13.17
N LEU A 148 -5.51 -9.54 12.08
CA LEU A 148 -6.15 -10.08 10.88
C LEU A 148 -5.41 -11.32 10.39
N THR A 149 -6.18 -12.37 10.06
CA THR A 149 -5.66 -13.57 9.42
C THR A 149 -5.49 -13.29 7.94
N PHE A 150 -4.33 -13.64 7.41
CA PHE A 150 -4.02 -13.54 5.99
C PHE A 150 -3.87 -14.94 5.39
N THR A 151 -4.66 -15.24 4.36
CA THR A 151 -4.46 -16.39 3.49
C THR A 151 -3.87 -15.92 2.17
N TYR A 152 -3.20 -16.82 1.43
CA TYR A 152 -2.79 -16.46 0.08
C TYR A 152 -4.02 -16.30 -0.82
N VAL A 153 -4.15 -15.14 -1.46
CA VAL A 153 -5.18 -14.86 -2.47
C VAL A 153 -4.56 -14.59 -3.84
N GLN A 154 -5.27 -14.97 -4.89
CA GLN A 154 -4.85 -14.72 -6.25
C GLN A 154 -4.67 -13.21 -6.47
N GLY A 155 -3.54 -12.82 -7.07
CA GLY A 155 -3.16 -11.41 -7.26
C GLY A 155 -2.12 -10.90 -6.25
N MET A 156 -1.88 -11.59 -5.14
CA MET A 156 -0.82 -11.21 -4.20
C MET A 156 0.58 -11.25 -4.85
N ASN A 157 0.80 -12.16 -5.79
CA ASN A 157 1.98 -12.21 -6.65
C ASN A 157 2.23 -10.89 -7.41
N VAL A 158 1.16 -10.26 -7.93
CA VAL A 158 1.25 -8.98 -8.64
C VAL A 158 1.56 -7.85 -7.67
N LEU A 159 1.04 -7.90 -6.44
CA LEU A 159 1.37 -6.94 -5.39
C LEU A 159 2.81 -7.09 -4.88
N ALA A 160 3.35 -8.32 -4.84
CA ALA A 160 4.72 -8.59 -4.42
C ALA A 160 5.77 -8.18 -5.47
N ALA A 161 5.45 -8.32 -6.76
CA ALA A 161 6.36 -8.08 -7.87
C ALA A 161 7.04 -6.68 -7.85
N PRO A 162 6.34 -5.55 -7.64
CA PRO A 162 6.96 -4.23 -7.55
C PRO A 162 8.00 -4.10 -6.45
N PHE A 163 7.80 -4.77 -5.30
CA PHE A 163 8.75 -4.75 -4.20
C PHE A 163 10.02 -5.50 -4.55
N LEU A 164 9.91 -6.69 -5.14
CA LEU A 164 11.07 -7.48 -5.59
C LEU A 164 11.84 -6.77 -6.71
N TYR A 165 11.13 -6.10 -7.61
CA TYR A 165 11.75 -5.36 -8.71
C TYR A 165 12.51 -4.11 -8.22
N THR A 166 11.96 -3.41 -7.22
CA THR A 166 12.45 -2.10 -6.77
C THR A 166 13.48 -2.21 -5.65
N MET A 167 13.34 -3.17 -4.75
CA MET A 167 14.19 -3.26 -3.56
C MET A 167 15.56 -3.84 -3.90
N PRO A 168 16.64 -3.37 -3.23
CA PRO A 168 17.99 -3.82 -3.52
C PRO A 168 18.25 -5.28 -3.07
N SER A 169 17.40 -5.83 -2.21
CA SER A 169 17.49 -7.21 -1.75
C SER A 169 16.10 -7.84 -1.57
N GLU A 170 16.02 -9.17 -1.68
CA GLU A 170 14.81 -9.95 -1.40
C GLU A 170 14.34 -9.76 0.06
N LEU A 171 15.29 -9.53 0.97
CA LEU A 171 15.03 -9.25 2.38
C LEU A 171 14.30 -7.90 2.56
N ASP A 172 14.79 -6.84 1.91
CA ASP A 172 14.12 -5.53 1.90
C ASP A 172 12.73 -5.64 1.27
N ALA A 173 12.60 -6.38 0.16
CA ALA A 173 11.33 -6.63 -0.52
C ALA A 173 10.31 -7.30 0.40
N PHE A 174 10.73 -8.37 1.09
CA PHE A 174 9.86 -9.09 2.03
C PHE A 174 9.32 -8.20 3.13
N PHE A 175 10.17 -7.43 3.82
CA PHE A 175 9.70 -6.57 4.91
C PHE A 175 8.83 -5.41 4.42
N CYS A 176 9.13 -4.84 3.24
CA CYS A 176 8.29 -3.81 2.64
C CYS A 176 6.92 -4.36 2.23
N PHE A 177 6.90 -5.49 1.53
CA PHE A 177 5.67 -6.16 1.12
C PHE A 177 4.82 -6.55 2.34
N ALA A 178 5.41 -7.20 3.34
CA ALA A 178 4.69 -7.60 4.54
C ALA A 178 4.10 -6.38 5.26
N ARG A 179 4.87 -5.30 5.40
CA ARG A 179 4.39 -4.06 6.03
C ARG A 179 3.26 -3.42 5.23
N PHE A 180 3.36 -3.43 3.90
CA PHE A 180 2.32 -2.91 3.00
C PHE A 180 1.01 -3.68 3.17
N ILE A 181 1.04 -5.02 3.08
CA ILE A 181 -0.16 -5.85 3.27
C ILE A 181 -0.73 -5.68 4.68
N GLU A 182 0.12 -5.74 5.72
CA GLU A 182 -0.33 -5.72 7.12
C GLU A 182 -0.91 -4.36 7.57
N HIS A 183 -0.51 -3.25 6.95
CA HIS A 183 -0.83 -1.90 7.47
C HIS A 183 -1.40 -0.91 6.46
N SER A 184 -1.11 -1.08 5.17
CA SER A 184 -1.60 -0.18 4.13
C SER A 184 -2.87 -0.69 3.50
N CYS A 185 -2.99 -2.01 3.30
CA CYS A 185 -4.16 -2.60 2.63
C CYS A 185 -4.55 -3.99 3.21
N PRO A 186 -4.76 -4.12 4.53
CA PRO A 186 -4.98 -5.42 5.17
C PRO A 186 -6.30 -6.10 4.78
N LEU A 187 -7.27 -5.34 4.30
CA LEU A 187 -8.55 -5.87 3.83
C LEU A 187 -8.52 -6.30 2.35
N TYR A 188 -7.51 -5.87 1.59
CA TYR A 188 -7.41 -6.10 0.13
C TYR A 188 -7.08 -7.55 -0.23
N VAL A 189 -6.59 -8.32 0.74
CA VAL A 189 -6.20 -9.72 0.59
C VAL A 189 -7.08 -10.65 1.44
N GLN A 190 -8.26 -10.17 1.86
CA GLN A 190 -9.22 -11.00 2.60
C GLN A 190 -10.08 -11.80 1.61
N GLN A 191 -10.34 -13.07 1.93
CA GLN A 191 -11.19 -13.96 1.13
C GLN A 191 -12.68 -13.80 1.50
N THR A 192 -13.16 -12.57 1.62
CA THR A 192 -14.53 -12.30 2.08
C THR A 192 -15.27 -11.45 1.05
N LEU A 193 -16.18 -12.10 0.32
CA LEU A 193 -17.24 -11.43 -0.40
C LEU A 193 -18.44 -11.36 0.54
N GLU A 194 -18.67 -10.18 1.12
CA GLU A 194 -19.79 -9.95 2.02
C GLU A 194 -21.06 -9.63 1.21
N ASP A 195 -22.23 -10.07 1.66
CA ASP A 195 -23.52 -9.77 1.00
C ASP A 195 -23.75 -8.26 0.83
N GLN A 196 -23.21 -7.48 1.77
CA GLN A 196 -23.23 -6.01 1.73
C GLN A 196 -22.43 -5.46 0.53
N VAL A 197 -21.32 -6.12 0.18
CA VAL A 197 -20.55 -5.78 -1.02
C VAL A 197 -21.37 -6.10 -2.27
N LEU A 198 -22.05 -7.25 -2.31
CA LEU A 198 -22.92 -7.59 -3.44
C LEU A 198 -24.05 -6.58 -3.64
N GLN A 199 -24.68 -6.11 -2.56
CA GLN A 199 -25.70 -5.06 -2.65
C GLN A 199 -25.16 -3.73 -3.21
N LEU A 200 -23.92 -3.36 -2.86
CA LEU A 200 -23.27 -2.21 -3.51
C LEU A 200 -22.99 -2.47 -4.98
N TRP A 201 -22.58 -3.69 -5.36
CA TRP A 201 -22.42 -4.05 -6.77
C TRP A 201 -23.73 -3.96 -7.54
N ASP A 202 -24.85 -4.44 -6.99
CA ASP A 202 -26.17 -4.30 -7.61
C ASP A 202 -26.48 -2.84 -7.89
N PHE A 203 -26.23 -1.96 -6.91
CA PHE A 203 -26.39 -0.52 -7.06
C PHE A 203 -25.46 0.08 -8.12
N LEU A 204 -24.15 -0.22 -8.08
CA LEU A 204 -23.17 0.33 -9.02
C LEU A 204 -23.42 -0.16 -10.45
N LEU A 205 -23.87 -1.40 -10.63
CA LEU A 205 -24.21 -1.92 -11.95
C LEU A 205 -25.52 -1.32 -12.49
N ALA A 206 -26.49 -1.03 -11.61
CA ALA A 206 -27.76 -0.42 -12.00
C ALA A 206 -27.65 1.08 -12.32
N PHE A 207 -26.86 1.83 -11.54
CA PHE A 207 -26.81 3.30 -11.60
C PHE A 207 -25.48 3.87 -12.12
N GLY A 208 -24.47 3.02 -12.25
CA GLY A 208 -23.17 3.33 -12.84
C GLY A 208 -22.01 3.23 -11.86
N VAL A 209 -20.92 2.62 -12.32
CA VAL A 209 -19.72 2.34 -11.52
C VAL A 209 -18.99 3.60 -11.06
N HIS A 210 -19.24 4.74 -11.71
CA HIS A 210 -18.69 6.03 -11.32
C HIS A 210 -19.14 6.46 -9.91
N LEU A 211 -20.29 5.95 -9.43
CA LEU A 211 -20.82 6.23 -8.11
C LEU A 211 -20.01 5.61 -6.96
N ASN A 212 -19.05 4.73 -7.26
CA ASN A 212 -18.19 4.10 -6.25
C ASN A 212 -17.46 5.13 -5.37
N VAL A 213 -17.06 6.26 -5.95
CA VAL A 213 -16.44 7.38 -5.20
C VAL A 213 -17.39 7.92 -4.13
N LEU A 214 -18.68 8.05 -4.46
CA LEU A 214 -19.70 8.53 -3.53
C LEU A 214 -20.05 7.48 -2.48
N CYS A 215 -20.03 6.20 -2.82
CA CYS A 215 -20.18 5.11 -1.83
C CYS A 215 -19.06 5.16 -0.77
N VAL A 216 -17.81 5.40 -1.18
CA VAL A 216 -16.69 5.56 -0.23
C VAL A 216 -16.87 6.79 0.65
N ILE A 217 -17.29 7.93 0.07
CA ILE A 217 -17.56 9.15 0.84
C ILE A 217 -18.72 8.92 1.83
N ALA A 218 -19.78 8.27 1.39
CA ALA A 218 -20.93 7.92 2.22
C ALA A 218 -20.53 7.03 3.40
N GLN A 219 -19.68 6.02 3.18
CA GLN A 219 -19.15 5.18 4.27
C GLN A 219 -18.36 6.00 5.30
N LEU A 220 -17.58 6.99 4.86
CA LEU A 220 -16.86 7.90 5.76
C LEU A 220 -17.81 8.83 6.52
N LEU A 221 -18.90 9.28 5.89
CA LEU A 221 -19.91 10.12 6.53
C LEU A 221 -20.65 9.37 7.65
N LEU A 222 -20.91 8.07 7.49
CA LEU A 222 -21.53 7.25 8.54
C LEU A 222 -20.71 7.21 9.84
N ILE A 223 -19.38 7.23 9.73
CA ILE A 223 -18.47 7.19 10.87
C ILE A 223 -17.92 8.56 11.27
N ARG A 224 -18.47 9.65 10.71
CA ARG A 224 -17.93 11.01 10.85
C ARG A 224 -17.81 11.44 12.30
N ASP A 225 -18.85 11.24 13.10
CA ASP A 225 -18.87 11.74 14.48
C ASP A 225 -17.87 10.98 15.35
N GLU A 226 -17.76 9.66 15.18
CA GLU A 226 -16.72 8.84 15.81
C GLU A 226 -15.32 9.25 15.36
N LEU A 227 -15.15 9.52 14.07
CA LEU A 227 -13.87 9.93 13.48
C LEU A 227 -13.41 11.30 14.01
N MET A 228 -14.35 12.22 14.25
CA MET A 228 -14.07 13.55 14.81
C MET A 228 -13.88 13.52 16.33
N ALA A 229 -14.51 12.59 17.03
CA ALA A 229 -14.38 12.45 18.49
C ALA A 229 -13.13 11.68 18.92
N THR A 230 -12.61 10.77 18.08
CA THR A 230 -11.49 9.91 18.48
C THR A 230 -10.15 10.65 18.49
N PRO A 231 -9.32 10.49 19.54
CA PRO A 231 -7.97 11.06 19.58
C PRO A 231 -7.00 10.34 18.63
N ARG A 232 -7.42 9.24 17.98
CA ARG A 232 -6.60 8.47 17.02
C ARG A 232 -7.39 8.12 15.74
N PRO A 233 -7.75 9.10 14.89
CA PRO A 233 -8.56 8.88 13.68
C PRO A 233 -7.95 7.84 12.73
N MET A 234 -6.62 7.84 12.62
CA MET A 234 -5.87 6.88 11.81
C MET A 234 -6.03 5.42 12.26
N LYS A 235 -6.43 5.15 13.51
CA LYS A 235 -6.73 3.79 13.96
C LYS A 235 -8.05 3.32 13.35
N LEU A 236 -9.08 4.17 13.40
CA LEU A 236 -10.41 3.87 12.85
C LEU A 236 -10.34 3.72 11.32
N LEU A 237 -9.62 4.59 10.62
CA LEU A 237 -9.46 4.49 9.16
C LEU A 237 -8.68 3.26 8.69
N ARG A 238 -7.88 2.63 9.56
CA ARG A 238 -7.19 1.37 9.26
C ARG A 238 -8.04 0.14 9.52
N THR A 239 -9.13 0.29 10.26
CA THR A 239 -10.05 -0.78 10.63
C THR A 239 -11.45 -0.18 10.65
N LEU A 240 -12.01 -0.04 9.46
CA LEU A 240 -13.38 0.45 9.29
C LEU A 240 -14.37 -0.50 9.98
N PRO A 241 -15.49 0.02 10.50
CA PRO A 241 -16.58 -0.83 10.93
C PRO A 241 -17.13 -1.67 9.75
N PRO A 242 -17.89 -2.74 10.04
CA PRO A 242 -18.54 -3.54 9.02
C PRO A 242 -19.31 -2.68 8.01
N LEU A 243 -19.26 -3.07 6.74
CA LEU A 243 -19.96 -2.34 5.69
C LEU A 243 -21.47 -2.50 5.83
N GLU A 244 -22.20 -1.40 5.83
CA GLU A 244 -23.67 -1.39 5.73
C GLU A 244 -24.07 -0.73 4.42
N ALA A 245 -24.46 -1.54 3.42
CA ALA A 245 -24.71 -1.10 2.06
C ALA A 245 -25.91 -0.15 1.98
N GLN A 246 -27.00 -0.45 2.69
CA GLN A 246 -28.24 0.31 2.56
C GLN A 246 -28.10 1.78 3.04
N PRO A 247 -27.50 2.07 4.22
CA PRO A 247 -27.18 3.44 4.61
C PRO A 247 -26.19 4.12 3.65
N VAL A 248 -25.18 3.40 3.17
CA VAL A 248 -24.20 3.92 2.21
C VAL A 248 -24.87 4.36 0.90
N ILE A 249 -25.75 3.52 0.33
CA ILE A 249 -26.51 3.82 -0.89
C ILE A 249 -27.42 5.03 -0.67
N GLY A 250 -28.14 5.08 0.46
CA GLY A 250 -29.03 6.19 0.78
C GLY A 250 -28.31 7.54 0.83
N ILE A 251 -27.13 7.59 1.44
CA ILE A 251 -26.30 8.80 1.49
C ILE A 251 -25.72 9.09 0.10
N ALA A 252 -25.21 8.08 -0.63
CA ALA A 252 -24.63 8.28 -1.96
C ALA A 252 -25.64 8.90 -2.94
N VAL A 253 -26.88 8.41 -2.96
CA VAL A 253 -27.96 8.98 -3.79
C VAL A 253 -28.29 10.42 -3.38
N THR A 254 -28.25 10.72 -2.08
CA THR A 254 -28.44 12.09 -1.58
C THR A 254 -27.31 13.00 -2.06
N LEU A 255 -26.05 12.54 -1.99
CA LEU A 255 -24.89 13.28 -2.48
C LEU A 255 -24.99 13.57 -3.99
N VAL A 256 -25.44 12.61 -4.80
CA VAL A 256 -25.63 12.81 -6.26
C VAL A 256 -26.50 14.03 -6.55
N ARG A 257 -27.59 14.22 -5.80
CA ARG A 257 -28.51 15.36 -5.99
C ARG A 257 -27.84 16.71 -5.70
N ASP A 258 -26.89 16.72 -4.79
CA ASP A 258 -26.28 17.94 -4.27
C ASP A 258 -24.97 18.29 -5.01
N ILE A 259 -24.51 17.45 -5.93
CA ILE A 259 -23.29 17.65 -6.72
C ILE A 259 -23.57 18.55 -7.95
N PRO A 260 -22.73 19.58 -8.20
CA PRO A 260 -22.79 20.36 -9.43
C PRO A 260 -22.66 19.51 -10.70
N ALA A 261 -23.41 19.84 -11.76
CA ALA A 261 -23.51 19.02 -12.96
C ALA A 261 -22.16 18.77 -13.66
N ASP A 262 -21.30 19.79 -13.69
CA ASP A 262 -19.93 19.71 -14.23
C ASP A 262 -19.07 18.70 -13.46
N LEU A 263 -19.15 18.70 -12.13
CA LEU A 263 -18.45 17.74 -11.29
C LEU A 263 -19.04 16.33 -11.42
N TYR A 264 -20.36 16.19 -11.60
CA TYR A 264 -20.99 14.91 -11.88
C TYR A 264 -20.51 14.35 -13.23
N ASP A 265 -20.38 15.18 -14.26
CA ASP A 265 -19.84 14.77 -15.56
C ASP A 265 -18.38 14.30 -15.47
N GLU A 266 -17.56 14.93 -14.63
CA GLU A 266 -16.20 14.43 -14.33
C GLU A 266 -16.24 13.08 -13.60
N LEU A 267 -17.16 12.90 -12.65
CA LEU A 267 -17.35 11.62 -11.99
C LEU A 267 -17.73 10.54 -13.00
N VAL A 268 -18.67 10.79 -13.91
CA VAL A 268 -19.08 9.79 -14.92
C VAL A 268 -17.91 9.36 -15.80
N ARG A 269 -17.01 10.29 -16.15
CA ARG A 269 -15.90 10.05 -17.08
C ARG A 269 -14.66 9.41 -16.44
N HIS A 270 -14.46 9.59 -15.13
CA HIS A 270 -13.27 9.08 -14.43
C HIS A 270 -12.96 7.57 -14.55
N PRO A 271 -13.94 6.65 -14.73
CA PRO A 271 -13.62 5.23 -14.83
C PRO A 271 -13.00 4.84 -16.19
N PHE A 272 -13.11 5.70 -17.21
CA PHE A 272 -12.74 5.36 -18.59
C PHE A 272 -11.77 6.34 -19.23
N GLU A 273 -11.73 7.60 -18.78
CA GLU A 273 -10.78 8.59 -19.29
C GLU A 273 -9.38 8.37 -18.70
N VAL A 274 -8.41 8.10 -19.57
CA VAL A 274 -6.99 8.08 -19.22
C VAL A 274 -6.52 9.52 -19.09
N ARG A 275 -6.08 9.91 -17.89
CA ARG A 275 -5.44 11.22 -17.64
C ARG A 275 -3.96 11.22 -18.04
#